data_AF-A0A7W8UB02-F1
#
_entry.id   AF-A0A7W8UB02-F1
#
_cell.length_a   1.000
_cell.length_b   1.000
_cell.length_c   1.000
_cell.angle_alpha   90.00
_cell.angle_beta   90.00
_cell.angle_gamma   90.00
#
_symmetry.space_group_name_H-M   'P 1'
#
loop_
_entity.id
_entity.type
_entity.pdbx_description
1 polymer ?
#
loop_
_entity_poly.entity_id
_entity_poly.type
_entity_poly.pdbx_seq_one_letter_code
_entity_poly.pdbx_strand_id
1 'polypeptide(L)'
;MIPAVITAMHTIELIGSYVARHVESGLTVDLTSRRNRSTTKGPISPLCRKLVELGHDPDGTVHVIRKALDRDGHIPVFKRDRALKAWAGVDCVESETRSLYVQKYRPFPAAVGALPKG
;
A
#
# COMPACT_ATOMS: atom_id res chain seq x y z
N MET A 1 27.00 20.42 11.53
CA MET A 1 26.83 19.63 10.30
C MET A 1 25.73 18.62 10.59
N ILE A 2 24.51 18.85 10.10
CA ILE A 2 23.38 17.92 10.33
C ILE A 2 23.54 16.81 9.29
N PRO A 3 23.62 15.53 9.66
CA PRO A 3 23.67 14.47 8.67
C PRO A 3 22.36 14.51 7.88
N ALA A 4 22.44 14.61 6.55
CA ALA A 4 21.29 14.39 5.70
C ALA A 4 20.81 12.96 5.96
N VAL A 5 19.66 12.81 6.61
CA VAL A 5 18.98 11.52 6.70
C VAL A 5 18.64 11.16 5.26
N ILE A 6 19.38 10.22 4.68
CA ILE A 6 19.03 9.65 3.39
C ILE A 6 17.77 8.83 3.65
N THR A 7 16.62 9.47 3.50
CA THR A 7 15.32 8.82 3.60
C THR A 7 15.27 7.69 2.58
N ALA A 8 15.06 6.45 3.03
CA ALA A 8 15.02 5.28 2.15
C ALA A 8 13.95 5.47 1.07
N MET A 9 14.26 5.15 -0.19
CA MET A 9 13.28 5.17 -1.28
C MET A 9 12.76 3.76 -1.54
N HIS A 10 11.44 3.64 -1.64
CA HIS A 10 10.70 2.41 -1.88
C HIS A 10 9.97 2.50 -3.21
N THR A 11 10.40 1.73 -4.20
CA THR A 11 9.75 1.69 -5.49
C THR A 11 8.66 0.63 -5.47
N ILE A 12 7.41 1.05 -5.68
CA ILE A 12 6.27 0.16 -5.78
C ILE A 12 5.79 0.13 -7.22
N GLU A 13 5.83 -1.04 -7.83
CA GLU A 13 5.17 -1.30 -9.10
C GLU A 13 3.71 -1.67 -8.87
N LEU A 14 2.81 -0.89 -9.45
CA LEU A 14 1.39 -1.16 -9.52
C LEU A 14 1.08 -1.93 -10.82
N ILE A 15 0.66 -3.19 -10.68
CA ILE A 15 0.32 -4.08 -11.80
C ILE A 15 -1.21 -4.22 -11.83
N GLY A 16 -1.82 -3.70 -12.89
CA GLY A 16 -3.27 -3.55 -12.96
C GLY A 16 -3.80 -2.64 -11.83
N SER A 17 -4.96 -2.96 -11.29
CA SER A 17 -5.56 -2.25 -10.14
C SER A 17 -5.48 -3.02 -8.82
N TYR A 18 -4.91 -4.23 -8.83
CA TYR A 18 -5.10 -5.22 -7.77
C TYR A 18 -3.81 -5.89 -7.29
N VAL A 19 -2.67 -5.67 -7.96
CA VAL A 19 -1.36 -6.13 -7.50
C VAL A 19 -0.44 -4.94 -7.26
N ALA A 20 0.25 -4.94 -6.12
CA ALA A 20 1.36 -4.04 -5.83
C ALA A 20 2.60 -4.87 -5.46
N ARG A 21 3.74 -4.52 -6.04
CA ARG A 21 5.04 -5.18 -5.79
C ARG A 21 6.08 -4.15 -5.37
N HIS A 22 6.76 -4.39 -4.26
CA HIS A 22 7.94 -3.63 -3.87
C HIS A 22 9.14 -4.15 -4.67
N VAL A 23 9.74 -3.29 -5.49
CA VAL A 23 10.77 -3.69 -6.47
C VAL A 23 12.02 -4.21 -5.77
N GLU A 24 12.44 -3.55 -4.69
CA GLU A 24 13.69 -3.81 -3.99
C GLU A 24 13.69 -5.16 -3.26
N SER A 25 12.55 -5.55 -2.68
CA SER A 25 12.43 -6.80 -1.92
C SER A 25 11.72 -7.94 -2.66
N GLY A 26 11.04 -7.65 -3.77
CA GLY A 26 10.11 -8.58 -4.43
C GLY A 26 8.80 -8.84 -3.69
N LEU A 27 8.60 -8.29 -2.47
CA LEU A 27 7.38 -8.45 -1.70
C LEU A 27 6.16 -8.00 -2.51
N THR A 28 5.17 -8.86 -2.60
CA THR A 28 3.98 -8.64 -3.44
C THR A 28 2.70 -8.78 -2.61
N VAL A 29 1.76 -7.87 -2.85
CA VAL A 29 0.37 -7.98 -2.43
C VAL A 29 -0.48 -8.18 -3.67
N ASP A 30 -1.18 -9.31 -3.74
CA ASP A 30 -2.14 -9.63 -4.78
C ASP A 30 -3.54 -9.75 -4.17
N LEU A 31 -4.47 -8.93 -4.67
CA LEU A 31 -5.87 -8.89 -4.25
C LEU A 31 -6.83 -9.49 -5.28
N THR A 32 -6.34 -10.15 -6.35
CA THR A 32 -7.17 -10.76 -7.41
C THR A 32 -8.15 -11.81 -6.90
N SER A 33 -7.74 -12.63 -5.92
CA SER A 33 -8.60 -13.66 -5.32
C SER A 33 -9.78 -13.09 -4.53
N ARG A 34 -9.83 -11.77 -4.33
CA ARG A 34 -10.91 -11.06 -3.62
C ARG A 34 -11.99 -10.51 -4.55
N ARG A 35 -12.04 -10.93 -5.82
CA ARG A 35 -12.96 -10.45 -6.88
C ARG A 35 -14.45 -10.42 -6.56
N ASN A 36 -14.93 -11.10 -5.51
CA ASN A 36 -16.36 -11.20 -5.15
C ASN A 36 -16.72 -10.51 -3.82
N ARG A 37 -16.04 -9.41 -3.45
CA ARG A 37 -16.46 -8.60 -2.30
C ARG A 37 -17.17 -7.34 -2.78
N SER A 38 -18.26 -6.96 -2.09
CA SER A 38 -18.96 -5.67 -2.25
C SER A 38 -18.07 -4.44 -1.99
N THR A 39 -16.86 -4.66 -1.46
CA THR A 39 -15.84 -3.65 -1.20
C THR A 39 -14.44 -4.17 -1.57
N THR A 40 -13.74 -3.43 -2.42
CA THR A 40 -12.35 -3.69 -2.83
C THR A 40 -11.44 -2.59 -2.29
N LYS A 41 -10.28 -2.98 -1.74
CA LYS A 41 -9.23 -2.04 -1.30
C LYS A 41 -8.09 -2.03 -2.31
N GLY A 42 -7.46 -0.88 -2.52
CA GLY A 42 -6.25 -0.78 -3.33
C GLY A 42 -5.06 -1.56 -2.73
N PRO A 43 -4.15 -2.10 -3.55
CA PRO A 43 -3.07 -2.99 -3.10
C PRO A 43 -1.86 -2.25 -2.49
N ILE A 44 -1.70 -0.95 -2.76
CA ILE A 44 -0.56 -0.13 -2.29
C ILE A 44 -0.53 -0.06 -0.76
N SER A 45 -1.63 0.34 -0.13
CA SER A 45 -1.66 0.54 1.33
C SER A 45 -1.37 -0.74 2.12
N PRO A 46 -1.95 -1.92 1.80
CA PRO A 46 -1.55 -3.18 2.42
C PRO A 46 -0.07 -3.52 2.24
N LEU A 47 0.51 -3.24 1.06
CA LEU A 47 1.94 -3.48 0.83
C LEU A 47 2.78 -2.57 1.73
N CYS A 48 2.47 -1.26 1.79
CA CYS A 48 3.19 -0.32 2.65
C CYS A 48 3.12 -0.70 4.13
N ARG A 49 1.98 -1.22 4.61
CA ARG A 49 1.86 -1.75 5.98
C ARG A 49 2.78 -2.94 6.22
N LYS A 50 2.84 -3.91 5.29
CA LYS A 50 3.77 -5.04 5.40
C LYS A 50 5.23 -4.58 5.42
N LEU A 51 5.59 -3.56 4.65
CA LEU A 51 6.95 -3.01 4.69
C LEU A 51 7.28 -2.42 6.06
N VAL A 52 6.36 -1.65 6.66
CA VAL A 52 6.53 -1.15 8.04
C VAL A 52 6.64 -2.31 9.04
N GLU A 53 5.79 -3.33 8.93
CA GLU A 53 5.83 -4.54 9.77
C GLU A 53 7.17 -5.28 9.67
N LEU A 54 7.81 -5.24 8.51
CA LEU A 54 9.14 -5.83 8.26
C LEU A 54 10.30 -4.93 8.70
N GLY A 55 10.02 -3.76 9.30
CA GLY A 55 11.03 -2.86 9.85
C GLY A 55 11.58 -1.83 8.87
N HIS A 56 10.94 -1.63 7.71
CA HIS A 56 11.30 -0.50 6.84
C HIS A 56 10.96 0.85 7.51
N ASP A 57 11.82 1.85 7.27
CA ASP A 57 11.65 3.20 7.81
C ASP A 57 10.30 3.81 7.38
N PRO A 58 9.38 4.11 8.34
CA PRO A 58 8.09 4.71 8.03
C PRO A 58 8.18 6.10 7.36
N ASP A 59 9.30 6.81 7.55
CA ASP A 59 9.55 8.09 6.89
C ASP A 59 10.12 7.93 5.48
N GLY A 60 10.49 6.71 5.09
CA GLY A 60 10.91 6.32 3.75
C GLY A 60 9.94 6.81 2.67
N THR A 61 10.46 7.29 1.54
CA THR A 61 9.66 7.81 0.43
C THR A 61 9.20 6.69 -0.48
N VAL A 62 7.90 6.63 -0.79
CA VAL A 62 7.32 5.67 -1.71
C VAL A 62 7.11 6.31 -3.08
N HIS A 63 7.81 5.77 -4.08
CA HIS A 63 7.62 6.09 -5.49
C HIS A 63 6.80 5.00 -6.17
N VAL A 64 5.65 5.35 -6.74
CA VAL A 64 4.74 4.37 -7.35
C VAL A 64 4.79 4.48 -8.86
N ILE A 65 5.08 3.36 -9.51
CA ILE A 65 5.22 3.25 -10.96
C ILE A 65 4.26 2.21 -11.53
N ARG A 66 3.97 2.31 -12.83
CA ARG A 66 3.29 1.27 -13.61
C ARG A 66 3.96 1.12 -14.96
N LYS A 67 3.85 -0.06 -15.57
CA LYS A 67 4.34 -0.27 -16.94
C LYS A 67 3.59 0.68 -17.90
N ALA A 68 4.35 1.32 -18.80
CA ALA A 68 3.76 2.09 -19.89
C ALA A 68 3.05 1.16 -20.90
N LEU A 69 1.96 1.63 -21.52
CA LEU A 69 1.17 0.80 -22.44
C LEU A 69 1.67 0.92 -23.89
N ASP A 70 2.21 2.09 -24.23
CA ASP A 70 2.56 2.54 -25.58
C ASP A 70 4.06 2.57 -25.85
N ARG A 71 4.87 2.30 -24.82
CA ARG A 71 6.33 2.34 -24.90
C ARG A 71 6.97 1.43 -23.86
N ASP A 72 8.26 1.16 -24.05
CA ASP A 72 9.06 0.48 -23.04
C ASP A 72 9.29 1.37 -21.82
N GLY A 73 9.41 0.71 -20.66
CA GLY A 73 9.65 1.35 -19.37
C GLY A 73 8.40 1.60 -18.53
N HIS A 74 8.56 2.44 -17.52
CA HIS A 74 7.56 2.71 -16.50
C HIS A 74 7.22 4.20 -16.43
N ILE A 75 6.01 4.49 -15.98
CA ILE A 75 5.54 5.85 -15.70
C ILE A 75 5.12 5.98 -14.23
N PRO A 76 5.33 7.15 -13.62
CA PRO A 76 4.84 7.41 -12.27
C PRO A 76 3.30 7.42 -12.26
N VAL A 77 2.72 6.79 -11.24
CA VAL A 77 1.26 6.76 -11.03
C VAL A 77 0.78 8.05 -10.38
N PHE A 78 1.59 8.65 -9.49
CA PHE A 78 1.26 9.88 -8.79
C PHE A 78 2.23 10.99 -9.15
N LYS A 79 1.73 12.24 -9.11
CA LYS A 79 2.56 13.44 -9.35
C LYS A 79 3.61 13.68 -8.26
N ARG A 80 3.41 13.14 -7.07
CA ARG A 80 4.28 13.33 -5.91
C ARG A 80 4.40 12.03 -5.14
N ASP A 81 5.62 11.77 -4.71
CA ASP A 81 5.92 10.68 -3.79
C ASP A 81 5.47 11.04 -2.38
N ARG A 82 5.22 10.02 -1.57
CA ARG A 82 4.71 10.17 -0.20
C ARG A 82 5.43 9.22 0.72
N ALA A 83 5.54 9.59 1.99
CA ALA A 83 6.13 8.73 3.00
C ALA A 83 5.37 7.40 3.12
N LEU A 84 6.10 6.32 3.47
CA LEU A 84 5.58 4.97 3.67
C LEU A 84 4.43 4.97 4.68
N LYS A 85 4.58 5.72 5.78
CA LYS A 85 3.54 5.91 6.80
C LYS A 85 2.26 6.56 6.26
N ALA A 86 2.36 7.45 5.27
CA ALA A 86 1.20 8.11 4.69
C ALA A 86 0.33 7.11 3.92
N TRP A 87 0.96 6.22 3.15
CA TRP A 87 0.26 5.14 2.46
C TRP A 87 -0.29 4.08 3.40
N ALA A 88 0.50 3.68 4.41
CA ALA A 88 0.09 2.69 5.40
C ALA A 88 -1.13 3.14 6.21
N GLY A 89 -1.25 4.44 6.46
CA GLY A 89 -2.29 5.06 7.28
C GLY A 89 -3.66 5.24 6.61
N VAL A 90 -3.80 4.94 5.31
CA VAL A 90 -5.05 5.09 4.56
C VAL A 90 -5.38 3.84 3.77
N ASP A 91 -6.65 3.66 3.41
CA ASP A 91 -7.09 2.72 2.39
C ASP A 91 -7.82 3.49 1.29
N CYS A 92 -7.50 3.18 0.04
CA CYS A 92 -8.33 3.53 -1.11
C CYS A 92 -9.36 2.42 -1.29
N VAL A 93 -10.65 2.74 -1.22
CA VAL A 93 -11.75 1.77 -1.19
C VAL A 93 -12.72 2.08 -2.31
N GLU A 94 -13.16 1.05 -3.01
CA GLU A 94 -14.22 1.08 -4.00
C GLU A 94 -15.31 0.07 -3.60
N SER A 95 -16.58 0.43 -3.82
CA SER A 95 -17.72 -0.43 -3.54
C SER A 95 -18.75 -0.33 -4.65
N GLU A 96 -19.64 -1.31 -4.75
CA GLU A 96 -20.70 -1.31 -5.77
C GLU A 96 -21.64 -0.10 -5.66
N THR A 97 -21.86 0.41 -4.44
CA THR A 97 -22.81 1.49 -4.16
C THR A 97 -22.16 2.88 -4.07
N ARG A 98 -20.83 2.97 -4.18
CA ARG A 98 -20.10 4.22 -4.00
C ARG A 98 -18.81 4.24 -4.81
N SER A 99 -18.59 5.35 -5.51
CA SER A 99 -17.33 5.65 -6.19
C SER A 99 -16.13 5.58 -5.25
N LEU A 100 -14.95 5.38 -5.84
CA LEU A 100 -13.65 5.31 -5.16
C LEU A 100 -13.44 6.45 -4.16
N TYR A 101 -13.07 6.11 -2.92
CA TYR A 101 -12.82 7.06 -1.83
C TYR A 101 -11.65 6.63 -0.95
N VAL A 102 -11.03 7.60 -0.28
CA VAL A 102 -9.95 7.38 0.68
C VAL A 102 -10.49 7.43 2.10
N GLN A 103 -10.12 6.46 2.93
CA GLN A 103 -10.45 6.43 4.36
C GLN A 103 -9.21 6.16 5.21
N LYS A 104 -9.20 6.62 6.46
CA LYS A 104 -8.14 6.28 7.42
C LYS A 104 -8.14 4.78 7.68
N TYR A 105 -6.98 4.13 7.62
CA TYR A 105 -6.85 2.73 8.00
C TYR A 105 -7.19 2.57 9.49
N ARG A 106 -8.08 1.62 9.77
CA ARG A 106 -8.32 1.09 11.12
C ARG A 106 -8.12 -0.42 11.03
N PRO A 107 -7.19 -1.00 11.81
CA PRO A 107 -7.18 -2.44 11.98
C PRO A 107 -8.56 -2.86 12.52
N PHE A 108 -9.06 -4.02 12.08
CA PHE A 108 -10.17 -4.64 12.80
C PHE A 108 -9.72 -4.78 14.26
N PRO A 109 -10.60 -4.52 15.25
CA PRO A 109 -10.28 -4.86 16.62
C PRO A 109 -9.77 -6.30 16.60
N ALA A 110 -8.56 -6.53 17.12
CA ALA A 110 -8.11 -7.89 17.37
C ALA A 110 -9.28 -8.57 18.10
N ALA A 111 -9.76 -9.71 17.59
CA ALA A 111 -10.83 -10.44 18.24
C ALA A 111 -10.44 -10.50 19.72
N VAL A 112 -11.22 -9.81 20.56
CA VAL A 112 -10.96 -9.77 22.00
C VAL A 112 -10.93 -11.23 22.39
N GLY A 113 -9.74 -11.71 22.75
CA GLY A 113 -9.52 -13.09 23.14
C GLY A 113 -10.58 -13.44 24.16
N ALA A 114 -11.21 -14.59 23.96
CA ALA A 114 -12.21 -15.14 24.87
C ALA A 114 -11.81 -14.82 26.32
N LEU A 115 -12.64 -14.03 27.01
CA LEU A 115 -12.55 -13.88 28.46
C LEU A 115 -12.54 -15.29 29.06
N PRO A 116 -11.52 -15.71 29.82
CA PRO A 116 -11.68 -16.87 30.65
C PRO A 116 -12.77 -16.53 31.67
N LYS A 117 -13.85 -17.31 31.67
CA LYS A 117 -14.83 -17.29 32.77
C LYS A 117 -14.08 -17.72 34.02
N GLY A 118 -13.87 -16.78 34.93
CA GLY A 118 -13.54 -17.02 36.34
C GLY A 118 -14.73 -16.58 37.18
#